data_AF-A0A7W6RCX9-F1
#
_entry.id   AF-A0A7W6RCX9-F1
#
_cell.length_a   1.000
_cell.length_b   1.000
_cell.length_c   1.000
_cell.angle_alpha   90.00
_cell.angle_beta   90.00
_cell.angle_gamma   90.00
#
_symmetry.space_group_name_H-M   'P 1'
#
loop_
_entity.id
_entity.type
_entity.pdbx_description
1 polymer ?
#
loop_
_entity_poly.entity_id
_entity_poly.type
_entity_poly.pdbx_seq_one_letter_code
_entity_poly.pdbx_strand_id
1 'polypeptide(L)'
;MIPLTVTDAMGAKTLTCAQAQDYHAARHGPGVALAWRFFELAYQALDLRAPAREAMAVDLSVTPPGLTDAVEFLTRAVSRRRIRVMPRQPTGATGCGDIVLGLTVGTARVRATVRPDVVPAGFPEAQTRDEAGFVPEDDQADLWARRAALTDAVSASALDDLFEVDVGPGAPAPSATPTGPTPVLRDPTPVIVRDLAGEHAMTMDHALAFHDGDHFGGVVLAHKLLRLAAGDRPLDRNGLVILTGLTPPGLLDTLEVGVRALTRQRLARLPSPPDAPPSPFGVFAFRILTGDRAETWRLKDGLLPDDFADMGRLSLAGLATPAQDARWAGYKRDVATAIVDLAPTDLLERVDP
;
A
#
# COMPACT_ATOMS: atom_id res chain seq x y z
N MET A 1 12.79 13.80 -11.77
CA MET A 1 12.56 12.34 -11.59
C MET A 1 11.68 11.84 -12.72
N ILE A 2 12.03 10.70 -13.31
CA ILE A 2 11.31 10.11 -14.43
C ILE A 2 10.11 9.28 -13.94
N PRO A 3 9.03 9.18 -14.74
CA PRO A 3 7.97 8.21 -14.50
C PRO A 3 8.50 6.78 -14.60
N LEU A 4 7.99 5.90 -13.76
CA LEU A 4 8.34 4.48 -13.73
C LEU A 4 7.11 3.65 -14.10
N THR A 5 7.29 2.67 -14.97
CA THR A 5 6.19 1.78 -15.40
C THR A 5 6.34 0.42 -14.75
N VAL A 6 5.25 -0.11 -14.20
CA VAL A 6 5.14 -1.48 -13.71
C VAL A 6 3.97 -2.17 -14.41
N THR A 7 3.91 -3.49 -14.33
CA THR A 7 2.74 -4.27 -14.79
C THR A 7 2.12 -5.03 -13.64
N ASP A 8 0.80 -5.21 -13.71
CA ASP A 8 0.06 -6.13 -12.87
C ASP A 8 -1.09 -6.77 -13.66
N ALA A 9 -1.99 -7.52 -13.01
CA ALA A 9 -3.05 -8.25 -13.72
C ALA A 9 -4.09 -7.31 -14.37
N MET A 10 -4.08 -6.01 -14.03
CA MET A 10 -4.90 -4.98 -14.67
C MET A 10 -4.17 -4.25 -15.80
N GLY A 11 -2.89 -4.56 -16.05
CA GLY A 11 -2.09 -4.01 -17.14
C GLY A 11 -0.93 -3.13 -16.67
N ALA A 12 -0.44 -2.29 -17.59
CA ALA A 12 0.68 -1.39 -17.33
C ALA A 12 0.22 -0.15 -16.57
N LYS A 13 1.04 0.28 -15.60
CA LYS A 13 0.81 1.46 -14.76
C LYS A 13 2.06 2.33 -14.76
N THR A 14 1.93 3.53 -15.30
CA THR A 14 2.98 4.55 -15.25
C THR A 14 2.73 5.44 -14.04
N LEU A 15 3.67 5.42 -13.11
CA LEU A 15 3.59 6.11 -11.83
C LEU A 15 4.68 7.20 -11.77
N THR A 16 4.45 8.20 -10.93
CA THR A 16 5.36 9.34 -10.76
C THR A 16 5.74 9.52 -9.30
N CYS A 17 6.89 10.15 -9.05
CA CYS A 17 7.30 10.50 -7.70
C CYS A 17 6.29 11.44 -7.02
N ALA A 18 5.65 12.34 -7.78
CA ALA A 18 4.62 13.23 -7.24
C ALA A 18 3.44 12.45 -6.66
N GLN A 19 2.94 11.43 -7.39
CA GLN A 19 1.88 10.56 -6.86
C GLN A 19 2.31 9.77 -5.61
N ALA A 20 3.58 9.35 -5.55
CA ALA A 20 4.12 8.72 -4.34
C ALA A 20 4.20 9.70 -3.15
N GLN A 21 4.51 10.97 -3.42
CA GLN A 21 4.51 12.04 -2.40
C GLN A 21 3.10 12.33 -1.90
N ASP A 22 2.10 12.34 -2.80
CA ASP A 22 0.68 12.51 -2.46
C ASP A 22 0.20 11.33 -1.60
N TYR A 23 0.49 10.09 -1.99
CA TYR A 23 0.18 8.89 -1.22
C TYR A 23 0.77 8.94 0.20
N HIS A 24 2.03 9.39 0.31
CA HIS A 24 2.73 9.57 1.58
C HIS A 24 2.15 10.73 2.44
N ALA A 25 1.48 11.70 1.82
CA ALA A 25 1.06 12.98 2.42
C ALA A 25 2.20 13.90 2.83
N ALA A 26 3.09 14.18 1.87
CA ALA A 26 3.97 15.36 1.72
C ALA A 26 4.95 15.75 2.86
N ARG A 27 4.77 15.37 4.13
CA ARG A 27 5.60 15.85 5.25
C ARG A 27 6.99 15.20 5.36
N HIS A 28 7.25 14.10 4.64
CA HIS A 28 8.57 13.43 4.60
C HIS A 28 9.04 13.12 3.16
N GLY A 29 9.09 14.17 2.34
CA GLY A 29 9.55 14.13 0.95
C GLY A 29 10.92 13.46 0.69
N PRO A 30 11.94 13.58 1.56
CA PRO A 30 13.28 13.05 1.25
C PRO A 30 13.31 11.54 1.07
N GLY A 31 12.60 10.79 1.93
CA GLY A 31 12.55 9.33 1.85
C GLY A 31 11.85 8.85 0.57
N VAL A 32 10.79 9.55 0.16
CA VAL A 32 10.07 9.26 -1.09
C VAL A 32 10.98 9.52 -2.30
N ALA A 33 11.62 10.69 -2.35
CA ALA A 33 12.52 11.05 -3.43
C ALA A 33 13.71 10.08 -3.53
N LEU A 34 14.33 9.74 -2.40
CA LEU A 34 15.45 8.80 -2.35
C LEU A 34 15.06 7.41 -2.85
N ALA A 35 13.91 6.87 -2.40
CA ALA A 35 13.39 5.61 -2.89
C ALA A 35 13.11 5.65 -4.40
N TRP A 36 12.54 6.77 -4.89
CA TRP A 36 12.26 6.94 -6.32
C TRP A 36 13.53 6.96 -7.15
N ARG A 37 14.56 7.73 -6.73
CA ARG A 37 15.88 7.75 -7.38
C ARG A 37 16.54 6.37 -7.36
N PHE A 38 16.39 5.60 -6.28
CA PHE A 38 16.83 4.21 -6.24
C PHE A 38 16.14 3.34 -7.30
N PHE A 39 14.83 3.47 -7.47
CA PHE A 39 14.13 2.71 -8.50
C PHE A 39 14.52 3.14 -9.92
N GLU A 40 14.77 4.43 -10.17
CA GLU A 40 15.30 4.88 -11.45
C GLU A 40 16.66 4.23 -11.76
N LEU A 41 17.57 4.22 -10.77
CA LEU A 41 18.83 3.51 -10.85
C LEU A 41 18.61 2.01 -11.12
N ALA A 42 17.72 1.37 -10.38
CA ALA A 42 17.47 -0.06 -10.50
C ALA A 42 16.90 -0.43 -11.87
N TYR A 43 16.03 0.43 -12.44
CA TYR A 43 15.50 0.25 -13.78
C TYR A 43 16.60 0.38 -14.83
N GLN A 44 17.48 1.37 -14.70
CA GLN A 44 18.62 1.54 -15.60
C GLN A 44 19.61 0.36 -15.49
N ALA A 45 19.97 -0.04 -14.27
CA ALA A 45 20.97 -1.08 -14.02
C ALA A 45 20.51 -2.48 -14.45
N LEU A 46 19.21 -2.76 -14.40
CA LEU A 46 18.63 -4.06 -14.74
C LEU A 46 17.88 -4.06 -16.09
N ASP A 47 17.98 -2.97 -16.88
CA ASP A 47 17.24 -2.75 -18.13
C ASP A 47 15.73 -3.03 -18.01
N LEU A 48 15.12 -2.55 -16.92
CA LEU A 48 13.70 -2.74 -16.66
C LEU A 48 12.87 -1.70 -17.44
N ARG A 49 11.83 -2.18 -18.13
CA ARG A 49 10.85 -1.30 -18.79
C ARG A 49 9.51 -1.27 -18.06
N ALA A 50 8.98 -2.45 -17.74
CA ALA A 50 7.69 -2.62 -17.10
C ALA A 50 7.62 -3.93 -16.29
N PRO A 51 8.45 -4.10 -15.25
CA PRO A 51 8.50 -5.35 -14.49
C PRO A 51 7.14 -5.65 -13.85
N ALA A 52 6.81 -6.93 -13.73
CA ALA A 52 5.63 -7.36 -12.99
C ALA A 52 5.80 -6.96 -11.52
N ARG A 53 4.82 -6.23 -10.96
CA ARG A 53 4.84 -5.83 -9.54
C ARG A 53 5.10 -7.03 -8.67
N GLU A 54 4.38 -8.15 -8.88
CA GLU A 54 4.48 -9.39 -8.10
C GLU A 54 5.87 -10.02 -8.07
N ALA A 55 6.68 -9.80 -9.12
CA ALA A 55 8.03 -10.34 -9.23
C ALA A 55 9.08 -9.48 -8.51
N MET A 56 8.72 -8.30 -8.02
CA MET A 56 9.61 -7.39 -7.31
C MET A 56 9.70 -7.75 -5.83
N ALA A 57 10.90 -7.93 -5.30
CA ALA A 57 11.17 -7.98 -3.86
C ALA A 57 12.16 -6.89 -3.49
N VAL A 58 11.97 -6.24 -2.34
CA VAL A 58 12.75 -5.08 -1.95
C VAL A 58 13.44 -5.35 -0.62
N ASP A 59 14.74 -5.11 -0.57
CA ASP A 59 15.54 -5.23 0.64
C ASP A 59 15.85 -3.82 1.19
N LEU A 60 15.55 -3.58 2.45
CA LEU A 60 15.70 -2.26 3.09
C LEU A 60 16.52 -2.39 4.37
N SER A 61 17.63 -1.66 4.49
CA SER A 61 18.39 -1.55 5.75
C SER A 61 17.71 -0.68 6.82
N VAL A 62 16.81 0.21 6.39
CA VAL A 62 16.02 1.12 7.22
C VAL A 62 14.63 1.27 6.61
N THR A 63 13.62 1.51 7.44
CA THR A 63 12.22 1.64 7.01
C THR A 63 11.60 2.96 7.50
N PRO A 64 12.18 4.13 7.16
CA PRO A 64 11.52 5.39 7.47
C PRO A 64 10.24 5.54 6.63
N PRO A 65 9.19 6.19 7.14
CA PRO A 65 7.86 6.20 6.50
C PRO A 65 7.85 6.61 5.02
N GLY A 66 8.57 7.67 4.64
CA GLY A 66 8.60 8.12 3.23
C GLY A 66 9.22 7.11 2.27
N LEU A 67 10.25 6.40 2.71
CA LEU A 67 10.93 5.38 1.91
C LEU A 67 10.03 4.15 1.76
N THR A 68 9.44 3.68 2.87
CA THR A 68 8.52 2.53 2.88
C THR A 68 7.27 2.80 2.05
N ASP A 69 6.70 4.00 2.13
CA ASP A 69 5.50 4.38 1.39
C ASP A 69 5.78 4.43 -0.13
N ALA A 70 6.93 4.96 -0.56
CA ALA A 70 7.30 4.96 -1.97
C ALA A 70 7.50 3.54 -2.52
N VAL A 71 8.12 2.66 -1.72
CA VAL A 71 8.25 1.23 -2.05
C VAL A 71 6.88 0.57 -2.17
N GLU A 72 5.98 0.78 -1.21
CA GLU A 72 4.62 0.23 -1.25
C GLU A 72 3.85 0.74 -2.47
N PHE A 73 3.90 2.05 -2.72
CA PHE A 73 3.18 2.67 -3.83
C PHE A 73 3.61 2.11 -5.19
N LEU A 74 4.92 1.97 -5.43
CA LEU A 74 5.42 1.45 -6.69
C LEU A 74 5.23 -0.06 -6.81
N THR A 75 5.54 -0.83 -5.77
CA THR A 75 5.75 -2.29 -5.87
C THR A 75 4.71 -3.14 -5.16
N ARG A 76 3.97 -2.58 -4.21
CA ARG A 76 3.09 -3.29 -3.25
C ARG A 76 3.82 -4.37 -2.46
N ALA A 77 5.11 -4.16 -2.18
CA ALA A 77 5.94 -5.15 -1.50
C ALA A 77 5.66 -5.21 0.01
N VAL A 78 5.20 -4.13 0.66
CA VAL A 78 4.89 -4.14 2.11
C VAL A 78 3.66 -4.99 2.34
N SER A 79 2.54 -4.64 1.71
CA SER A 79 1.25 -5.32 1.89
C SER A 79 1.28 -6.77 1.42
N ARG A 80 2.19 -7.11 0.50
CA ARG A 80 2.41 -8.48 -0.01
C ARG A 80 3.57 -9.22 0.66
N ARG A 81 4.17 -8.68 1.73
CA ARG A 81 5.27 -9.32 2.49
C ARG A 81 6.49 -9.70 1.62
N ARG A 82 6.81 -8.84 0.65
CA ARG A 82 7.98 -8.95 -0.24
C ARG A 82 9.06 -7.92 0.09
N ILE A 83 8.91 -7.20 1.20
CA ILE A 83 10.02 -6.46 1.82
C ILE A 83 10.79 -7.36 2.79
N ARG A 84 12.11 -7.29 2.72
CA ARG A 84 12.98 -7.82 3.78
C ARG A 84 13.74 -6.67 4.42
N VAL A 85 13.70 -6.62 5.75
CA VAL A 85 14.53 -5.66 6.48
C VAL A 85 15.89 -6.30 6.69
N MET A 86 16.93 -5.70 6.09
CA MET A 86 18.30 -6.18 6.25
C MET A 86 18.87 -5.68 7.59
N PRO A 87 19.73 -6.47 8.25
CA PRO A 87 20.51 -5.98 9.37
C PRO A 87 21.34 -4.77 8.94
N ARG A 88 21.38 -3.72 9.78
CA ARG A 88 22.35 -2.64 9.58
C ARG A 88 23.75 -3.24 9.57
N GLN A 89 24.52 -2.96 8.52
CA GLN A 89 25.94 -3.28 8.53
C GLN A 89 26.64 -2.22 9.38
N PRO A 90 27.39 -2.59 10.43
CA PRO A 90 28.14 -1.61 11.21
C PRO A 90 29.28 -1.09 10.34
N THR A 91 29.11 0.07 9.70
CA THR A 91 30.16 0.66 8.86
C THR A 91 31.22 1.41 9.66
N GLY A 92 31.14 1.44 11.00
CA GLY A 92 32.08 2.17 11.87
C GLY A 92 31.97 3.70 11.76
N ALA A 93 31.17 4.21 10.81
CA ALA A 93 30.84 5.61 10.64
C ALA A 93 29.47 5.90 11.28
N THR A 94 29.39 6.93 12.11
CA THR A 94 28.15 7.38 12.77
C THR A 94 27.28 8.23 11.82
N GLY A 95 27.03 7.77 10.59
CA GLY A 95 26.32 8.53 9.56
C GLY A 95 25.42 7.68 8.65
N CYS A 96 24.76 8.30 7.68
CA CYS A 96 23.82 7.65 6.76
C CYS A 96 24.43 6.67 5.74
N GLY A 97 25.75 6.40 5.80
CA GLY A 97 26.42 5.36 5.01
C GLY A 97 25.89 3.93 5.25
N ASP A 98 24.93 3.77 6.14
CA ASP A 98 24.24 2.50 6.43
C ASP A 98 22.93 2.32 5.64
N ILE A 99 22.48 3.30 4.84
CA ILE A 99 21.25 3.15 4.05
C ILE A 99 21.55 2.34 2.79
N VAL A 100 21.24 1.06 2.86
CA VAL A 100 21.25 0.12 1.75
C VAL A 100 19.83 -0.19 1.28
N LEU A 101 19.65 -0.16 -0.03
CA LEU A 101 18.44 -0.48 -0.78
C LEU A 101 18.75 -1.62 -1.74
N GLY A 102 17.87 -2.62 -1.84
CA GLY A 102 18.00 -3.72 -2.79
C GLY A 102 16.70 -3.96 -3.53
N LEU A 103 16.80 -4.31 -4.81
CA LEU A 103 15.69 -4.74 -5.64
C LEU A 103 16.06 -6.06 -6.30
N THR A 104 15.21 -7.06 -6.12
CA THR A 104 15.24 -8.31 -6.86
C THR A 104 14.03 -8.36 -7.79
N VAL A 105 14.24 -8.66 -9.07
CA VAL A 105 13.18 -8.91 -10.05
C VAL A 105 13.48 -10.22 -10.77
N GLY A 106 12.72 -11.28 -10.49
CA GLY A 106 13.07 -12.62 -10.96
C GLY A 106 14.41 -13.08 -10.36
N THR A 107 15.42 -13.31 -11.21
CA THR A 107 16.79 -13.63 -10.75
C THR A 107 17.75 -12.45 -10.81
N ALA A 108 17.38 -11.37 -11.49
CA ALA A 108 18.15 -10.14 -11.53
C ALA A 108 18.08 -9.41 -10.18
N ARG A 109 19.21 -8.83 -9.76
CA ARG A 109 19.31 -8.10 -8.50
C ARG A 109 20.19 -6.87 -8.64
N VAL A 110 19.81 -5.80 -7.97
CA VAL A 110 20.63 -4.60 -7.79
C VAL A 110 20.59 -4.20 -6.32
N ARG A 111 21.75 -3.81 -5.81
CA ARG A 111 21.93 -3.27 -4.47
C ARG A 111 22.59 -1.91 -4.60
N ALA A 112 22.07 -0.93 -3.86
CA ALA A 112 22.56 0.43 -3.83
C ALA A 112 22.81 0.84 -2.37
N THR A 113 23.99 1.37 -2.08
CA THR A 113 24.32 2.00 -0.80
C THR A 113 24.30 3.51 -1.00
N VAL A 114 23.57 4.23 -0.16
CA VAL A 114 23.52 5.69 -0.20
C VAL A 114 24.87 6.26 0.21
N ARG A 115 25.41 7.20 -0.56
CA ARG A 115 26.70 7.82 -0.24
C ARG A 115 26.64 8.63 1.07
N PRO A 116 27.75 8.69 1.84
CA PRO A 116 27.74 9.27 3.20
C PRO A 116 27.31 10.74 3.30
N ASP A 117 27.50 11.52 2.23
CA ASP A 117 27.25 12.96 2.15
C ASP A 117 25.86 13.33 1.62
N VAL A 118 25.07 12.35 1.17
CA VAL A 118 23.71 12.57 0.64
C VAL A 118 22.76 13.05 1.72
N VAL A 119 22.82 12.46 2.92
CA VAL A 119 21.97 12.86 4.05
C VAL A 119 22.80 13.70 5.02
N PRO A 120 22.41 14.96 5.27
CA PRO A 120 23.14 15.83 6.18
C PRO A 120 23.30 15.24 7.58
N ALA A 121 24.47 15.45 8.19
CA ALA A 121 24.73 15.05 9.56
C ALA A 121 23.67 15.64 10.52
N GLY A 122 23.23 14.84 11.50
CA GLY A 122 22.20 15.26 12.47
C GLY A 122 20.77 15.18 11.96
N PHE A 123 20.55 14.95 10.66
CA PHE A 123 19.19 14.85 10.10
C PHE A 123 18.43 13.62 10.62
N PRO A 124 18.99 12.39 10.67
CA PRO A 124 18.28 11.23 11.21
C PRO A 124 17.89 11.39 12.69
N GLU A 125 18.74 12.01 13.50
CA GLU A 125 18.49 12.27 14.92
C GLU A 125 17.38 13.31 15.10
N ALA A 126 17.38 14.37 14.29
CA ALA A 126 16.28 15.35 14.28
C ALA A 126 14.96 14.71 13.83
N GLN A 127 15.00 13.87 12.80
CA GLN A 127 13.84 13.11 12.31
C GLN A 127 13.26 12.19 13.39
N THR A 128 14.12 11.44 14.08
CA THR A 128 13.71 10.52 15.16
C THR A 128 13.07 11.27 16.32
N ARG A 129 13.61 12.44 16.69
CA ARG A 129 13.01 13.29 17.74
C ARG A 129 11.63 13.81 17.34
N ASP A 130 11.46 14.21 16.08
CA ASP A 130 10.17 14.70 15.56
C ASP A 130 9.10 13.60 15.59
N GLU A 131 9.46 12.41 15.10
CA GLU A 131 8.55 11.24 15.09
C GLU A 131 8.15 10.81 16.50
N ALA A 132 9.00 11.03 17.49
CA ALA A 132 8.71 10.78 18.89
C ALA A 132 7.95 11.94 19.59
N GLY A 133 7.66 13.03 18.88
CA GLY A 133 6.95 14.20 19.41
C GLY A 133 7.80 15.09 20.32
N PHE A 134 9.13 15.00 20.24
CA PHE A 134 10.08 15.72 21.10
C PHE A 134 10.69 16.98 20.46
N VAL A 135 10.19 17.41 19.30
CA VAL A 135 10.67 18.64 18.64
C VAL A 135 9.78 19.82 19.07
N PRO A 136 10.32 20.83 19.78
CA PRO A 136 9.59 22.05 20.10
C PRO A 136 8.99 22.69 18.85
N GLU A 137 7.84 23.37 18.98
CA GLU A 137 7.16 24.00 17.83
C GLU A 137 8.11 24.96 17.05
N ASP A 138 8.96 25.69 17.77
CA ASP A 138 9.93 26.62 17.17
C ASP A 138 11.00 25.92 16.31
N ASP A 139 11.32 24.66 16.60
CA ASP A 139 12.30 23.84 15.86
C ASP A 139 11.68 23.10 14.67
N GLN A 140 10.35 23.03 14.57
CA GLN A 140 9.66 22.31 13.48
C GLN A 140 9.86 22.99 12.13
N ALA A 141 9.83 24.33 12.10
CA ALA A 141 10.01 25.09 10.86
C ALA A 141 11.39 24.86 10.23
N ASP A 142 12.45 24.83 11.06
CA ASP A 142 13.81 24.52 10.60
C ASP A 142 13.92 23.07 10.09
N LEU A 143 13.36 22.11 10.83
CA LEU A 143 13.33 20.71 10.36
C LEU A 143 12.59 20.56 9.03
N TRP A 144 11.49 21.28 8.82
CA TRP A 144 10.75 21.27 7.56
C TRP A 144 11.56 21.89 6.42
N ALA A 145 12.24 23.01 6.67
CA ALA A 145 13.14 23.62 5.69
C ALA A 145 14.27 22.65 5.30
N ARG A 146 14.87 21.95 6.26
CA ARG A 146 15.88 20.91 6.01
C ARG A 146 15.34 19.74 5.19
N ARG A 147 14.11 19.28 5.47
CA ARG A 147 13.44 18.23 4.68
C ARG A 147 13.18 18.68 3.24
N ALA A 148 12.70 19.90 3.02
CA ALA A 148 12.50 20.44 1.68
C ALA A 148 13.83 20.50 0.93
N ALA A 149 14.86 21.10 1.53
CA ALA A 149 16.19 21.21 0.92
C ALA A 149 16.80 19.84 0.57
N LEU A 150 16.65 18.83 1.46
CA LEU A 150 17.13 17.47 1.18
C LEU A 150 16.32 16.80 0.05
N THR A 151 15.00 17.03 0.00
CA THR A 151 14.16 16.52 -1.09
C THR A 151 14.61 17.09 -2.44
N ASP A 152 14.85 18.40 -2.49
CA ASP A 152 15.29 19.08 -3.71
C ASP A 152 16.68 18.62 -4.14
N ALA A 153 17.62 18.51 -3.18
CA ALA A 153 18.96 18.00 -3.43
C ALA A 153 18.93 16.58 -4.01
N VAL A 154 18.26 15.64 -3.35
CA VAL A 154 18.13 14.25 -3.83
C VAL A 154 17.45 14.18 -5.20
N SER A 155 16.45 15.03 -5.43
CA SER A 155 15.71 15.06 -6.70
C SER A 155 16.54 15.58 -7.87
N ALA A 156 17.51 16.46 -7.60
CA ALA A 156 18.34 17.12 -8.60
C ALA A 156 19.70 16.44 -8.84
N SER A 157 20.24 15.71 -7.86
CA SER A 157 21.55 15.03 -7.97
C SER A 157 21.56 13.93 -9.02
N ALA A 158 22.72 13.67 -9.66
CA ALA A 158 22.89 12.50 -10.52
C ALA A 158 22.82 11.20 -9.71
N LEU A 159 22.48 10.07 -10.35
CA LEU A 159 22.36 8.78 -9.65
C LEU A 159 23.70 8.32 -9.06
N ASP A 160 24.80 8.55 -9.77
CA ASP A 160 26.16 8.19 -9.33
C ASP A 160 26.64 9.03 -8.13
N ASP A 161 26.09 10.23 -7.94
CA ASP A 161 26.33 11.08 -6.78
C ASP A 161 25.51 10.64 -5.56
N LEU A 162 24.47 9.84 -5.76
CA LEU A 162 23.59 9.38 -4.67
C LEU A 162 23.97 7.98 -4.17
N PHE A 163 24.44 7.11 -5.06
CA PHE A 163 24.57 5.68 -4.76
C PHE A 163 25.92 5.08 -5.16
N GLU A 164 26.36 4.11 -4.35
CA GLU A 164 27.30 3.06 -4.75
C GLU A 164 26.52 1.81 -5.12
N VAL A 165 26.80 1.24 -6.30
CA VAL A 165 25.91 0.26 -6.93
C VAL A 165 26.63 -1.08 -7.14
N ASP A 166 25.97 -2.15 -6.73
CA ASP A 166 26.36 -3.54 -6.99
C ASP A 166 25.24 -4.23 -7.77
N VAL A 167 25.54 -4.71 -8.98
CA VAL A 167 24.59 -5.39 -9.86
C VAL A 167 24.95 -6.87 -9.89
N GLY A 168 24.04 -7.70 -9.42
CA GLY A 168 24.22 -9.15 -9.48
C GLY A 168 23.84 -9.73 -10.84
N PRO A 169 24.37 -10.92 -11.18
CA PRO A 169 23.95 -11.62 -12.39
C PRO A 169 22.49 -12.04 -12.29
N GLY A 170 21.80 -12.10 -13.43
CA GLY A 170 20.44 -12.62 -13.51
C GLY A 170 19.68 -12.04 -14.70
N ALA A 171 18.45 -12.51 -14.88
CA ALA A 171 17.51 -11.97 -15.85
C ALA A 171 16.26 -11.48 -15.12
N PRO A 172 15.72 -10.32 -15.52
CA PRO A 172 14.47 -9.83 -14.95
C PRO A 172 13.33 -10.80 -15.30
N ALA A 173 12.39 -10.96 -14.37
CA ALA A 173 11.14 -11.64 -14.65
C ALA A 173 10.37 -10.90 -15.78
N PRO A 174 9.59 -11.63 -16.60
CA PRO A 174 8.75 -11.01 -17.62
C PRO A 174 7.68 -10.11 -16.98
N SER A 175 7.10 -9.23 -17.80
CA SER A 175 5.92 -8.45 -17.41
C SER A 175 4.73 -9.35 -17.11
N ALA A 176 3.84 -8.89 -16.23
CA ALA A 176 2.61 -9.58 -15.93
C ALA A 176 1.70 -9.61 -17.16
N THR A 177 0.98 -10.72 -17.35
CA THR A 177 -0.07 -10.81 -18.36
C THR A 177 -1.38 -10.34 -17.75
N PRO A 178 -2.11 -9.39 -18.36
CA PRO A 178 -3.42 -8.98 -17.87
C PRO A 178 -4.40 -10.16 -17.82
N THR A 179 -5.17 -10.28 -16.74
CA THR A 179 -6.08 -11.43 -16.53
C THR A 179 -7.51 -11.17 -17.02
N GLY A 180 -7.80 -9.96 -17.53
CA GLY A 180 -9.09 -9.62 -18.12
C GLY A 180 -9.43 -8.14 -17.96
N PRO A 181 -10.60 -7.72 -18.45
CA PRO A 181 -11.05 -6.34 -18.29
C PRO A 181 -11.34 -6.06 -16.82
N THR A 182 -10.92 -4.88 -16.37
CA THR A 182 -11.36 -4.32 -15.09
C THR A 182 -12.85 -4.03 -15.16
N PRO A 183 -13.68 -4.48 -14.20
CA PRO A 183 -15.08 -4.11 -14.15
C PRO A 183 -15.21 -2.60 -13.97
N VAL A 184 -16.19 -1.99 -14.62
CA VAL A 184 -16.51 -0.58 -14.42
C VAL A 184 -17.28 -0.45 -13.12
N LEU A 185 -16.58 -0.19 -12.02
CA LEU A 185 -17.18 0.07 -10.72
C LEU A 185 -17.19 1.58 -10.48
N ARG A 186 -18.38 2.14 -10.23
CA ARG A 186 -18.53 3.57 -9.95
C ARG A 186 -19.30 3.76 -8.66
N ASP A 187 -18.62 4.31 -7.66
CA ASP A 187 -19.27 4.94 -6.52
C ASP A 187 -18.90 6.43 -6.57
N PRO A 188 -19.86 7.33 -6.85
CA PRO A 188 -19.56 8.75 -7.00
C PRO A 188 -19.20 9.43 -5.67
N THR A 189 -19.40 8.75 -4.53
CA THR A 189 -19.16 9.34 -3.21
C THR A 189 -17.71 9.06 -2.77
N PRO A 190 -16.83 10.08 -2.70
CA PRO A 190 -15.50 9.90 -2.14
C PRO A 190 -15.56 9.73 -0.62
N VAL A 191 -14.52 9.12 -0.06
CA VAL A 191 -14.20 9.24 1.37
C VAL A 191 -13.25 10.41 1.52
N ILE A 192 -13.63 11.43 2.29
CA ILE A 192 -12.69 12.50 2.63
C ILE A 192 -11.78 11.99 3.74
N VAL A 193 -10.49 11.90 3.47
CA VAL A 193 -9.47 11.45 4.41
C VAL A 193 -8.62 12.63 4.83
N ARG A 194 -8.41 12.80 6.14
CA ARG A 194 -7.58 13.84 6.71
C ARG A 194 -6.29 13.26 7.27
N ASP A 195 -5.19 13.97 7.03
CA ASP A 195 -3.89 13.71 7.62
C ASP A 195 -3.06 14.99 7.76
N LEU A 196 -1.74 14.80 7.88
CA LEU A 196 -0.77 15.86 8.05
C LEU A 196 -0.61 16.78 6.83
N ALA A 197 -0.93 16.33 5.61
CA ALA A 197 -0.96 17.16 4.41
C ALA A 197 -2.31 17.85 4.17
N GLY A 198 -3.33 17.55 4.98
CA GLY A 198 -4.67 18.14 4.85
C GLY A 198 -5.73 17.10 4.52
N GLU A 199 -6.76 17.53 3.80
CA GLU A 199 -7.90 16.70 3.42
C GLU A 199 -7.81 16.30 1.94
N HIS A 200 -8.06 15.02 1.68
CA HIS A 200 -7.92 14.41 0.36
C HIS A 200 -9.16 13.56 0.06
N ALA A 201 -9.67 13.66 -1.17
CA ALA A 201 -10.78 12.83 -1.62
C ALA A 201 -10.28 11.47 -2.12
N MET A 202 -10.61 10.40 -1.40
CA MET A 202 -10.32 9.03 -1.82
C MET A 202 -11.52 8.43 -2.56
N THR A 203 -11.36 8.17 -3.86
CA THR A 203 -12.39 7.63 -4.75
C THR A 203 -12.19 6.13 -5.01
N MET A 204 -13.21 5.49 -5.57
CA MET A 204 -13.11 4.12 -6.07
C MET A 204 -12.02 3.98 -7.14
N ASP A 205 -11.84 5.00 -7.99
CA ASP A 205 -10.81 4.99 -9.04
C ASP A 205 -9.40 4.95 -8.45
N HIS A 206 -9.14 5.63 -7.33
CA HIS A 206 -7.85 5.51 -6.63
C HIS A 206 -7.62 4.08 -6.13
N ALA A 207 -8.65 3.43 -5.58
CA ALA A 207 -8.57 2.05 -5.11
C ALA A 207 -8.31 1.06 -6.25
N LEU A 208 -9.03 1.20 -7.36
CA LEU A 208 -8.85 0.38 -8.57
C LEU A 208 -7.48 0.61 -9.22
N ALA A 209 -6.99 1.85 -9.26
CA ALA A 209 -5.67 2.16 -9.80
C ALA A 209 -4.54 1.52 -8.97
N PHE A 210 -4.71 1.40 -7.66
CA PHE A 210 -3.73 0.78 -6.77
C PHE A 210 -3.77 -0.76 -6.82
N HIS A 211 -4.98 -1.33 -6.82
CA HIS A 211 -5.22 -2.77 -6.82
C HIS A 211 -4.70 -3.49 -8.09
N ASP A 212 -4.35 -4.77 -8.01
CA ASP A 212 -3.77 -5.55 -9.13
C ASP A 212 -4.72 -6.55 -9.78
N GLY A 213 -6.02 -6.48 -9.48
CA GLY A 213 -7.06 -7.23 -10.17
C GLY A 213 -7.68 -8.34 -9.34
N ASP A 214 -8.77 -8.90 -9.89
CA ASP A 214 -9.66 -9.85 -9.21
C ASP A 214 -10.23 -9.31 -7.88
N HIS A 215 -10.98 -10.11 -7.10
CA HIS A 215 -11.43 -9.74 -5.74
C HIS A 215 -12.06 -8.34 -5.57
N PHE A 216 -12.70 -7.80 -6.62
CA PHE A 216 -13.23 -6.44 -6.65
C PHE A 216 -14.31 -6.18 -5.60
N GLY A 217 -15.00 -7.23 -5.13
CA GLY A 217 -15.93 -7.13 -4.01
C GLY A 217 -15.24 -6.64 -2.73
N GLY A 218 -13.98 -7.01 -2.51
CA GLY A 218 -13.17 -6.49 -1.40
C GLY A 218 -12.84 -5.01 -1.54
N VAL A 219 -12.61 -4.54 -2.78
CA VAL A 219 -12.36 -3.11 -3.07
C VAL A 219 -13.59 -2.29 -2.71
N VAL A 220 -14.75 -2.69 -3.23
CA VAL A 220 -16.01 -2.00 -2.96
C VAL A 220 -16.34 -2.03 -1.47
N LEU A 221 -16.24 -3.19 -0.83
CA LEU A 221 -16.53 -3.35 0.60
C LEU A 221 -15.65 -2.43 1.47
N ALA A 222 -14.35 -2.36 1.21
CA ALA A 222 -13.45 -1.50 1.95
C ALA A 222 -13.76 -0.01 1.74
N HIS A 223 -14.10 0.41 0.51
CA HIS A 223 -14.55 1.79 0.26
C HIS A 223 -15.80 2.13 1.07
N LYS A 224 -16.81 1.25 1.08
CA LYS A 224 -18.04 1.43 1.87
C LYS A 224 -17.75 1.44 3.37
N LEU A 225 -16.83 0.58 3.84
CA LEU A 225 -16.40 0.55 5.24
C LEU A 225 -15.74 1.88 5.66
N LEU A 226 -14.88 2.44 4.82
CA LEU A 226 -14.26 3.75 5.06
C LEU A 226 -15.30 4.88 5.04
N ARG A 227 -16.33 4.80 4.19
CA ARG A 227 -17.46 5.74 4.22
C ARG A 227 -18.24 5.67 5.55
N LEU A 228 -18.50 4.47 6.09
CA LEU A 228 -19.11 4.33 7.41
C LEU A 228 -18.23 4.92 8.51
N ALA A 229 -16.93 4.61 8.46
CA ALA A 229 -15.96 5.14 9.41
C ALA A 229 -15.89 6.68 9.35
N ALA A 230 -15.97 7.28 8.18
CA ALA A 230 -16.01 8.73 8.01
C ALA A 230 -17.31 9.34 8.54
N GLY A 231 -18.46 8.75 8.19
CA GLY A 231 -19.76 9.41 8.37
C GLY A 231 -19.81 10.72 7.59
N ASP A 232 -20.29 11.80 8.23
CA ASP A 232 -20.40 13.13 7.62
C ASP A 232 -19.14 14.01 7.80
N ARG A 233 -18.05 13.44 8.32
CA ARG A 233 -16.81 14.18 8.63
C ARG A 233 -15.60 13.55 7.93
N PRO A 234 -14.55 14.36 7.66
CA PRO A 234 -13.27 13.83 7.23
C PRO A 234 -12.75 12.74 8.19
N LEU A 235 -12.35 11.61 7.62
CA LEU A 235 -11.79 10.47 8.32
C LEU A 235 -10.32 10.74 8.65
N ASP A 236 -10.02 10.92 9.93
CA ASP A 236 -8.64 11.06 10.39
C ASP A 236 -7.93 9.70 10.32
N ARG A 237 -7.10 9.49 9.30
CA ARG A 237 -6.40 8.21 9.13
C ARG A 237 -5.36 7.93 10.22
N ASN A 238 -4.90 8.93 10.96
CA ASN A 238 -3.98 8.72 12.08
C ASN A 238 -4.70 8.19 13.34
N GLY A 239 -5.99 8.51 13.48
CA GLY A 239 -6.84 8.10 14.60
C GLY A 239 -7.71 6.87 14.33
N LEU A 240 -7.55 6.24 13.17
CA LEU A 240 -8.32 5.08 12.75
C LEU A 240 -7.57 3.78 13.05
N VAL A 241 -8.28 2.81 13.64
CA VAL A 241 -7.85 1.40 13.71
C VAL A 241 -9.00 0.52 13.23
N ILE A 242 -8.68 -0.45 12.38
CA ILE A 242 -9.63 -1.44 11.86
C ILE A 242 -9.19 -2.81 12.35
N LEU A 243 -10.09 -3.52 13.03
CA LEU A 243 -9.97 -4.95 13.24
C LEU A 243 -10.84 -5.66 12.21
N THR A 244 -10.32 -6.68 11.52
CA THR A 244 -11.09 -7.39 10.50
C THR A 244 -11.02 -8.90 10.68
N GLY A 245 -12.15 -9.57 10.44
CA GLY A 245 -12.23 -11.03 10.30
C GLY A 245 -11.89 -11.51 8.90
N LEU A 246 -11.55 -10.61 7.96
CA LEU A 246 -11.47 -10.86 6.53
C LEU A 246 -10.21 -10.23 5.91
N THR A 247 -9.43 -10.98 5.13
CA THR A 247 -8.18 -10.44 4.52
C THR A 247 -7.96 -10.73 3.02
N PRO A 248 -8.95 -10.50 2.13
CA PRO A 248 -8.79 -10.66 0.69
C PRO A 248 -7.95 -9.51 0.10
N PRO A 249 -7.26 -9.74 -1.02
CA PRO A 249 -6.44 -8.75 -1.74
C PRO A 249 -7.07 -7.37 -1.89
N GLY A 250 -8.26 -7.27 -2.50
CA GLY A 250 -8.91 -5.99 -2.80
C GLY A 250 -9.30 -5.17 -1.57
N LEU A 251 -9.63 -5.84 -0.46
CA LEU A 251 -9.90 -5.16 0.81
C LEU A 251 -8.63 -4.54 1.38
N LEU A 252 -7.55 -5.32 1.45
CA LEU A 252 -6.27 -4.85 1.98
C LEU A 252 -5.72 -3.69 1.16
N ASP A 253 -5.77 -3.79 -0.17
CA ASP A 253 -5.28 -2.75 -1.07
C ASP A 253 -6.04 -1.41 -0.91
N THR A 254 -7.36 -1.48 -0.75
CA THR A 254 -8.20 -0.29 -0.59
C THR A 254 -7.98 0.38 0.77
N LEU A 255 -7.84 -0.43 1.84
CA LEU A 255 -7.49 0.10 3.15
C LEU A 255 -6.06 0.66 3.18
N GLU A 256 -5.14 0.10 2.41
CA GLU A 256 -3.78 0.62 2.28
C GLU A 256 -3.77 1.96 1.56
N VAL A 257 -4.34 2.06 0.35
CA VAL A 257 -4.34 3.32 -0.39
C VAL A 257 -5.19 4.40 0.26
N GLY A 258 -6.32 4.03 0.87
CA GLY A 258 -7.23 4.97 1.52
C GLY A 258 -6.66 5.54 2.81
N VAL A 259 -6.15 4.69 3.70
CA VAL A 259 -5.81 5.09 5.08
C VAL A 259 -4.46 4.56 5.57
N ARG A 260 -3.65 3.92 4.71
CA ARG A 260 -2.35 3.33 5.07
C ARG A 260 -2.45 2.31 6.20
N ALA A 261 -3.49 1.48 6.14
CA ALA A 261 -3.83 0.62 7.26
C ALA A 261 -2.76 -0.44 7.57
N LEU A 262 -2.03 -0.95 6.57
CA LEU A 262 -1.00 -1.98 6.76
C LEU A 262 0.36 -1.36 7.06
N THR A 263 0.81 -0.42 6.24
CA THR A 263 2.10 0.26 6.43
C THR A 263 2.21 0.98 7.78
N ARG A 264 1.09 1.49 8.31
CA ARG A 264 1.03 2.14 9.63
C ARG A 264 0.48 1.27 10.75
N GLN A 265 0.36 -0.04 10.53
CA GLN A 265 -0.09 -1.00 11.54
C GLN A 265 -1.43 -0.63 12.21
N ARG A 266 -2.36 -0.07 11.42
CA ARG A 266 -3.72 0.28 11.83
C ARG A 266 -4.76 -0.77 11.47
N LEU A 267 -4.35 -1.83 10.78
CA LEU A 267 -5.16 -3.02 10.51
C LEU A 267 -4.68 -4.19 11.37
N ALA A 268 -5.61 -4.85 12.08
CA ALA A 268 -5.32 -6.07 12.81
C ALA A 268 -6.44 -7.11 12.66
N ARG A 269 -6.18 -8.34 13.10
CA ARG A 269 -7.19 -9.40 13.12
C ARG A 269 -8.24 -9.13 14.19
N LEU A 270 -9.51 -9.31 13.85
CA LEU A 270 -10.61 -9.34 14.82
C LEU A 270 -10.58 -10.68 15.58
N PRO A 271 -10.29 -10.71 16.90
CA PRO A 271 -10.06 -11.97 17.61
C PRO A 271 -11.31 -12.85 17.75
N SER A 272 -12.45 -12.22 18.01
CA SER A 272 -13.75 -12.87 18.22
C SER A 272 -14.77 -12.17 17.32
N PRO A 273 -14.78 -12.48 16.02
CA PRO A 273 -15.76 -11.90 15.12
C PRO A 273 -17.18 -12.34 15.53
N PRO A 274 -18.20 -11.48 15.39
CA PRO A 274 -19.58 -11.90 15.51
C PRO A 274 -19.93 -12.94 14.45
N ASP A 275 -21.09 -13.58 14.59
CA ASP A 275 -21.67 -14.37 13.52
C ASP A 275 -21.83 -13.50 12.27
N ALA A 276 -21.29 -13.93 11.14
CA ALA A 276 -21.24 -13.16 9.90
C ALA A 276 -21.04 -14.11 8.71
N PRO A 277 -21.43 -13.70 7.48
CA PRO A 277 -21.22 -14.52 6.29
C PRO A 277 -19.77 -15.02 6.15
N PRO A 278 -19.56 -16.29 5.80
CA PRO A 278 -18.23 -16.85 5.63
C PRO A 278 -17.60 -16.41 4.30
N SER A 279 -16.27 -16.42 4.26
CA SER A 279 -15.44 -16.11 3.11
C SER A 279 -14.32 -17.15 3.01
N PRO A 280 -13.78 -17.43 1.81
CA PRO A 280 -12.52 -18.18 1.72
C PRO A 280 -11.35 -17.49 2.45
N PHE A 281 -11.47 -16.19 2.75
CA PHE A 281 -10.46 -15.39 3.46
C PHE A 281 -10.84 -15.05 4.91
N GLY A 282 -11.82 -15.74 5.50
CA GLY A 282 -12.26 -15.51 6.88
C GLY A 282 -13.78 -15.29 6.99
N VAL A 283 -14.20 -14.23 7.69
CA VAL A 283 -15.61 -13.87 7.89
C VAL A 283 -15.81 -12.38 7.68
N PHE A 284 -16.93 -11.99 7.06
CA PHE A 284 -17.22 -10.60 6.71
C PHE A 284 -17.64 -9.77 7.94
N ALA A 285 -16.72 -9.58 8.89
CA ALA A 285 -16.91 -8.80 10.10
C ALA A 285 -15.75 -7.83 10.34
N PHE A 286 -16.08 -6.65 10.87
CA PHE A 286 -15.16 -5.54 11.07
C PHE A 286 -15.45 -4.87 12.40
N ARG A 287 -14.41 -4.38 13.08
CA ARG A 287 -14.55 -3.43 14.17
C ARG A 287 -13.76 -2.18 13.83
N ILE A 288 -14.45 -1.06 13.75
CA ILE A 288 -13.88 0.24 13.42
C ILE A 288 -13.72 1.01 14.73
N LEU A 289 -12.50 1.45 14.98
CA LEU A 289 -12.16 2.32 16.10
C LEU A 289 -11.74 3.67 15.52
N THR A 290 -12.50 4.70 15.83
CA THR A 290 -12.12 6.11 15.64
C THR A 290 -12.11 6.77 17.01
N GLY A 291 -11.37 7.86 17.22
CA GLY A 291 -11.10 8.40 18.56
C GLY A 291 -12.30 8.50 19.52
N ASP A 292 -13.51 8.73 19.01
CA ASP A 292 -14.77 8.83 19.76
C ASP A 292 -15.75 7.66 19.57
N ARG A 293 -15.47 6.69 18.68
CA ARG A 293 -16.40 5.61 18.33
C ARG A 293 -15.71 4.25 18.22
N ALA A 294 -16.36 3.23 18.75
CA ALA A 294 -15.99 1.84 18.56
C ALA A 294 -17.24 1.06 18.13
N GLU A 295 -17.27 0.64 16.87
CA GLU A 295 -18.44 -0.01 16.28
C GLU A 295 -18.05 -1.31 15.60
N THR A 296 -18.87 -2.34 15.80
CA THR A 296 -18.72 -3.63 15.12
C THR A 296 -19.76 -3.72 14.01
N TRP A 297 -19.32 -4.14 12.84
CA TRP A 297 -20.11 -4.24 11.62
C TRP A 297 -19.94 -5.62 11.00
N ARG A 298 -21.01 -6.18 10.44
CA ARG A 298 -20.97 -7.40 9.63
C ARG A 298 -21.64 -7.19 8.28
N LEU A 299 -21.28 -7.99 7.30
CA LEU A 299 -22.04 -8.07 6.04
C LEU A 299 -23.42 -8.66 6.30
N LYS A 300 -24.45 -8.08 5.70
CA LYS A 300 -25.81 -8.64 5.76
C LYS A 300 -25.90 -9.96 5.00
N ASP A 301 -26.81 -10.82 5.46
CA ASP A 301 -27.09 -12.10 4.82
C ASP A 301 -27.74 -11.92 3.43
N GLY A 302 -27.59 -12.93 2.57
CA GLY A 302 -28.20 -12.94 1.24
C GLY A 302 -27.49 -12.10 0.16
N LEU A 303 -26.38 -11.44 0.50
CA LEU A 303 -25.59 -10.64 -0.45
C LEU A 303 -24.52 -11.46 -1.21
N LEU A 304 -24.27 -12.70 -0.77
CA LEU A 304 -23.32 -13.62 -1.40
C LEU A 304 -24.07 -14.85 -1.90
N PRO A 305 -23.60 -15.49 -2.98
CA PRO A 305 -24.06 -16.83 -3.33
C PRO A 305 -23.89 -17.81 -2.16
N ASP A 306 -24.85 -18.72 -1.97
CA ASP A 306 -24.86 -19.66 -0.83
C ASP A 306 -23.58 -20.50 -0.73
N ASP A 307 -22.99 -20.87 -1.86
CA ASP A 307 -21.75 -21.66 -1.93
C ASP A 307 -20.48 -20.83 -2.12
N PHE A 308 -20.54 -19.49 -1.96
CA PHE A 308 -19.41 -18.59 -2.22
C PHE A 308 -18.14 -18.98 -1.44
N ALA A 309 -18.29 -19.23 -0.14
CA ALA A 309 -17.16 -19.59 0.73
C ALA A 309 -16.56 -20.95 0.38
N ASP A 310 -17.41 -21.94 0.11
CA ASP A 310 -16.99 -23.30 -0.21
C ASP A 310 -16.32 -23.37 -1.58
N MET A 311 -16.90 -22.71 -2.58
CA MET A 311 -16.34 -22.60 -3.92
C MET A 311 -14.96 -21.94 -3.89
N GLY A 312 -14.83 -20.81 -3.18
CA GLY A 312 -13.56 -20.12 -3.05
C GLY A 312 -12.49 -20.98 -2.36
N ARG A 313 -12.85 -21.71 -1.29
CA ARG A 313 -11.93 -22.64 -0.62
C ARG A 313 -11.48 -23.78 -1.53
N LEU A 314 -12.40 -24.33 -2.32
CA LEU A 314 -12.11 -25.41 -3.27
C LEU A 314 -11.14 -24.94 -4.36
N SER A 315 -11.38 -23.78 -4.97
CA SER A 315 -10.49 -23.19 -5.98
C SER A 315 -9.12 -22.84 -5.40
N LEU A 316 -9.05 -22.20 -4.22
CA LEU A 316 -7.76 -21.86 -3.59
C LEU A 316 -6.94 -23.10 -3.18
N ALA A 317 -7.60 -24.21 -2.88
CA ALA A 317 -6.94 -25.48 -2.60
C ALA A 317 -6.46 -26.21 -3.86
N GLY A 318 -6.78 -25.72 -5.07
CA GLY A 318 -6.46 -26.39 -6.33
C GLY A 318 -7.25 -27.69 -6.55
N LEU A 319 -8.40 -27.82 -5.88
CA LEU A 319 -9.27 -29.01 -5.93
C LEU A 319 -10.51 -28.80 -6.80
N ALA A 320 -10.71 -27.58 -7.32
CA ALA A 320 -11.82 -27.25 -8.17
C ALA A 320 -11.64 -27.84 -9.57
N THR A 321 -12.76 -28.27 -10.17
CA THR A 321 -12.83 -28.56 -11.60
C THR A 321 -12.74 -27.27 -12.42
N PRO A 322 -12.39 -27.32 -13.71
CA PRO A 322 -12.36 -26.13 -14.56
C PRO A 322 -13.68 -25.33 -14.59
N ALA A 323 -14.83 -26.02 -14.50
CA ALA A 323 -16.14 -25.37 -14.44
C ALA A 323 -16.36 -24.63 -13.10
N GLN A 324 -15.86 -25.20 -11.99
CA GLN A 324 -15.90 -24.57 -10.67
C GLN A 324 -14.96 -23.35 -10.61
N ASP A 325 -13.76 -23.43 -11.17
CA ASP A 325 -12.86 -22.28 -11.28
C ASP A 325 -13.45 -21.15 -12.13
N ALA A 326 -14.10 -21.49 -13.25
CA ALA A 326 -14.81 -20.51 -14.07
C ALA A 326 -15.94 -19.83 -13.28
N ARG A 327 -16.68 -20.60 -12.48
CA ARG A 327 -17.74 -20.07 -11.59
C ARG A 327 -17.16 -19.17 -10.49
N TRP A 328 -16.07 -19.57 -9.86
CA TRP A 328 -15.37 -18.74 -8.87
C TRP A 328 -14.85 -17.43 -9.47
N ALA A 329 -14.31 -17.47 -10.69
CA ALA A 329 -13.92 -16.28 -11.43
C ALA A 329 -15.11 -15.37 -11.79
N GLY A 330 -16.30 -15.94 -11.97
CA GLY A 330 -17.56 -15.18 -12.03
C GLY A 330 -17.86 -14.47 -10.71
N TYR A 331 -17.91 -15.21 -9.61
CA TYR A 331 -18.22 -14.68 -8.27
C TYR A 331 -17.36 -13.48 -7.86
N LYS A 332 -16.05 -13.53 -8.08
CA LYS A 332 -15.13 -12.43 -7.73
C LYS A 332 -15.48 -11.11 -8.43
N ARG A 333 -16.11 -11.16 -9.60
CA ARG A 333 -16.55 -9.99 -10.38
C ARG A 333 -18.00 -9.62 -10.09
N ASP A 334 -18.89 -10.60 -10.12
CA ASP A 334 -20.34 -10.37 -10.04
C ASP A 334 -20.76 -9.80 -8.69
N VAL A 335 -20.13 -10.26 -7.60
CA VAL A 335 -20.38 -9.70 -6.25
C VAL A 335 -20.04 -8.22 -6.20
N ALA A 336 -18.94 -7.79 -6.82
CA ALA A 336 -18.55 -6.38 -6.82
C ALA A 336 -19.58 -5.50 -7.52
N THR A 337 -20.04 -5.94 -8.70
CA THR A 337 -21.08 -5.27 -9.48
C THR A 337 -22.41 -5.22 -8.72
N ALA A 338 -22.77 -6.29 -8.01
CA ALA A 338 -24.02 -6.34 -7.25
C ALA A 338 -24.04 -5.39 -6.05
N ILE A 339 -22.89 -5.11 -5.43
CA ILE A 339 -22.83 -4.33 -4.18
C ILE A 339 -22.37 -2.87 -4.37
N VAL A 340 -21.87 -2.48 -5.55
CA VAL A 340 -21.29 -1.14 -5.76
C VAL A 340 -22.30 -0.01 -5.58
N ASP A 341 -23.54 -0.22 -6.01
CA ASP A 341 -24.59 0.80 -5.93
C ASP A 341 -25.29 0.85 -4.56
N LEU A 342 -25.03 -0.13 -3.68
CA LEU A 342 -25.62 -0.17 -2.34
C LEU A 342 -25.06 0.94 -1.45
N ALA A 343 -25.90 1.54 -0.60
CA ALA A 343 -25.39 2.38 0.47
C ALA A 343 -24.60 1.54 1.47
N PRO A 344 -23.63 2.12 2.21
CA PRO A 344 -22.87 1.33 3.18
C PRO A 344 -23.73 0.61 4.22
N THR A 345 -24.85 1.21 4.65
CA THR A 345 -25.82 0.60 5.59
C THR A 345 -26.77 -0.41 4.95
N ASP A 346 -26.83 -0.50 3.63
CA ASP A 346 -27.53 -1.57 2.92
C ASP A 346 -26.65 -2.82 2.82
N LEU A 347 -25.33 -2.62 2.76
CA LEU A 347 -24.31 -3.67 2.69
C LEU A 347 -23.95 -4.24 4.07
N LEU A 348 -23.76 -3.34 5.04
CA LEU A 348 -23.26 -3.65 6.38
C LEU A 348 -24.32 -3.32 7.43
N GLU A 349 -24.44 -4.16 8.44
CA GLU A 349 -25.26 -3.90 9.63
C GLU A 349 -24.39 -3.84 10.88
N ARG A 350 -24.78 -2.94 11.79
CA ARG A 350 -24.10 -2.79 13.07
C ARG A 350 -24.49 -3.93 13.98
N VAL A 351 -23.51 -4.53 14.64
CA VAL A 351 -23.71 -5.54 15.68
C VAL A 351 -23.52 -4.87 17.02
N ASP A 352 -24.55 -4.92 17.86
CA ASP A 352 -24.45 -4.42 19.23
C ASP A 352 -23.46 -5.30 20.03
N PRO A 353 -22.65 -4.69 20.91
CA PRO A 353 -21.54 -5.36 21.60
C PRO A 353 -21.96 -6.47 22.58
#